data_AF-U6KQV7-F1
#
_entry.id   AF-U6KQV7-F1
#
_cell.length_a   1.000
_cell.length_b   1.000
_cell.length_c   1.000
_cell.angle_alpha   90.00
_cell.angle_beta   90.00
_cell.angle_gamma   90.00
#
_symmetry.space_group_name_H-M   'P 1'
#
loop_
_entity.id
_entity.type
_entity.pdbx_description
1 polymer ?
#
loop_
_entity_poly.entity_id
_entity_poly.type
_entity_poly.pdbx_seq_one_letter_code
_entity_poly.pdbx_strand_id
1 'polypeptide(L)'
;MDIDCLLRRKEEAKALLESRGAPQEAKEALQALPGLVARLRQVSRELNMLMRKRKEAARTQQQQQQQQQEQQQQQEQQQQQEQQQQQQQLVSSAAARKAEAANLHSLSRRAAAERQQLQQQLQQLLLLLPNGLDPRVRL
;
A
#
# COMPACT_ATOMS: atom_id res chain seq x y z
N MET A 1 21.98 -24.06 -44.36
CA MET A 1 21.36 -25.15 -45.15
C MET A 1 20.10 -25.60 -44.44
N ASP A 2 18.98 -25.68 -45.15
CA ASP A 2 17.73 -26.16 -44.59
C ASP A 2 17.82 -27.68 -44.31
N ILE A 3 17.33 -28.11 -43.15
CA ILE A 3 17.26 -29.52 -42.77
C ILE A 3 16.38 -30.30 -43.75
N ASP A 4 15.34 -29.65 -44.29
CA ASP A 4 14.46 -30.27 -45.28
C ASP A 4 15.15 -30.46 -46.63
N CYS A 5 16.08 -29.58 -47.00
CA CYS A 5 16.95 -29.78 -48.16
C CYS A 5 17.90 -30.97 -47.98
N LEU A 6 18.43 -31.18 -46.76
CA LEU A 6 19.28 -32.34 -46.45
C LEU A 6 18.50 -33.65 -46.56
N LEU A 7 17.28 -33.68 -46.02
CA LEU A 7 16.43 -34.87 -46.08
C LEU A 7 16.01 -35.20 -47.51
N ARG A 8 15.75 -34.19 -48.36
CA ARG A 8 15.39 -34.40 -49.77
C ARG A 8 16.54 -34.97 -50.58
N ARG A 9 17.79 -34.56 -50.30
CA ARG A 9 19.00 -35.03 -50.99
C ARG A 9 19.61 -36.29 -50.38
N LYS A 10 18.99 -36.85 -49.35
CA LYS A 10 19.44 -38.08 -48.67
C LYS A 10 19.65 -39.24 -49.65
N GLU A 11 18.72 -39.46 -50.56
CA GLU A 11 18.79 -40.61 -51.48
C GLU A 11 19.91 -40.43 -52.53
N GLU A 12 20.18 -39.18 -52.98
CA GLU A 12 21.35 -38.86 -53.80
C GLU A 12 22.65 -39.15 -53.05
N ALA A 13 22.74 -38.74 -51.78
CA ALA A 13 23.89 -39.00 -50.93
C ALA A 13 24.09 -40.50 -50.69
N LYS A 14 23.01 -41.26 -50.52
CA LYS A 14 23.04 -42.71 -50.35
C LYS A 14 23.64 -43.40 -51.59
N ALA A 15 23.14 -43.07 -52.78
CA ALA A 15 23.65 -43.62 -54.04
C ALA A 15 25.14 -43.28 -54.26
N LEU A 16 25.55 -42.06 -53.90
CA LEU A 16 26.95 -41.63 -53.98
C LEU A 16 27.85 -42.40 -53.00
N LEU A 17 27.38 -42.68 -51.79
CA LEU A 17 28.12 -43.51 -50.82
C LEU A 17 28.23 -44.96 -51.27
N GLU A 18 27.18 -45.52 -51.89
CA GLU A 18 27.20 -46.87 -52.45
C GLU A 18 28.22 -47.00 -53.59
N SER A 19 28.21 -46.07 -54.55
CA SER A 19 29.18 -46.05 -55.67
C SER A 19 30.64 -45.87 -55.22
N ARG A 20 30.88 -45.28 -54.05
CA ARG A 20 32.23 -45.06 -53.50
C ARG A 20 32.71 -46.17 -52.56
N GLY A 21 31.92 -47.23 -52.37
CA GLY A 21 32.29 -48.31 -51.44
C GLY A 21 32.35 -47.84 -49.98
N ALA A 22 31.52 -46.88 -49.59
CA ALA A 22 31.49 -46.37 -48.23
C ALA A 22 31.16 -47.49 -47.22
N PRO A 23 31.74 -47.43 -46.01
CA PRO A 23 31.53 -48.43 -44.97
C PRO A 23 30.05 -48.47 -44.53
N GLN A 24 29.62 -49.61 -44.01
CA GLN A 24 28.22 -49.88 -43.67
C GLN A 24 27.69 -48.91 -42.62
N GLU A 25 28.53 -48.51 -41.68
CA GLU A 25 28.25 -47.55 -40.61
C GLU A 25 27.80 -46.20 -41.17
N ALA A 26 28.38 -45.75 -42.29
CA ALA A 26 28.00 -44.49 -42.94
C ALA A 26 26.59 -44.59 -43.56
N LYS A 27 26.23 -45.75 -44.09
CA LYS A 27 24.90 -46.01 -44.66
C LYS A 27 23.84 -46.08 -43.56
N GLU A 28 24.16 -46.74 -42.45
CA GLU A 28 23.28 -46.83 -41.27
C GLU A 28 23.06 -45.45 -40.63
N ALA A 29 24.13 -44.65 -40.49
CA ALA A 29 24.03 -43.28 -40.01
C ALA A 29 23.10 -42.44 -40.89
N LEU A 30 23.23 -42.54 -42.23
CA LEU A 30 22.38 -41.83 -43.18
C LEU A 30 20.90 -42.29 -43.10
N GLN A 31 20.66 -43.57 -42.83
CA GLN A 31 19.31 -44.10 -42.61
C GLN A 31 18.69 -43.64 -41.27
N ALA A 32 19.50 -43.44 -40.24
CA ALA A 32 19.05 -42.97 -38.93
C ALA A 32 18.72 -41.47 -38.88
N LEU A 33 19.24 -40.67 -39.83
CA LEU A 33 19.08 -39.21 -39.86
C LEU A 33 17.63 -38.72 -39.74
N PRO A 34 16.63 -39.24 -40.47
CA PRO A 34 15.25 -38.76 -40.35
C PRO A 34 14.71 -38.92 -38.93
N GLY A 35 15.03 -40.02 -38.26
CA GLY A 35 14.63 -40.27 -36.86
C GLY A 35 15.31 -39.33 -35.88
N LEU A 36 16.60 -39.01 -36.08
CA LEU A 36 17.31 -38.02 -35.27
C LEU A 36 16.75 -36.61 -35.47
N VAL A 37 16.47 -36.21 -36.72
CA VAL A 37 15.85 -34.91 -37.04
C VAL A 37 14.45 -34.81 -36.41
N ALA A 38 13.64 -35.87 -36.50
CA ALA A 38 12.32 -35.89 -35.88
C ALA A 38 12.39 -35.70 -34.36
N ARG A 39 13.31 -36.41 -33.69
CA ARG A 39 13.57 -36.26 -32.25
C ARG A 39 14.05 -34.85 -31.90
N LEU A 40 14.99 -34.29 -32.66
CA LEU A 40 15.48 -32.92 -32.45
C LEU A 40 14.35 -31.89 -32.58
N ARG A 41 13.48 -32.04 -33.59
CA ARG A 41 12.29 -31.19 -33.77
C ARG A 41 11.30 -31.32 -32.62
N GLN A 42 11.12 -32.53 -32.08
CA GLN A 42 10.27 -32.75 -30.91
C GLN A 42 10.85 -32.05 -29.67
N VAL A 43 12.11 -32.31 -29.34
CA VAL A 43 12.80 -31.67 -28.20
C VAL A 43 12.78 -30.15 -28.33
N SER A 44 12.98 -29.62 -29.54
CA SER A 44 12.90 -28.18 -29.80
C SER A 44 11.49 -27.61 -29.52
N ARG A 45 10.43 -28.35 -29.86
CA ARG A 45 9.05 -27.94 -29.54
C ARG A 45 8.80 -27.95 -28.04
N GLU A 46 9.23 -29.00 -27.34
CA GLU A 46 9.10 -29.12 -25.88
C GLU A 46 9.84 -27.99 -25.15
N LEU A 47 11.08 -27.71 -25.56
CA LEU A 47 11.88 -26.61 -25.01
C LEU A 47 11.18 -25.26 -25.23
N ASN A 48 10.66 -25.01 -26.43
CA ASN A 48 9.91 -23.78 -26.73
C ASN A 48 8.63 -23.66 -25.88
N MET A 49 7.91 -24.76 -25.66
CA MET A 49 6.74 -24.77 -24.77
C MET A 49 7.13 -24.45 -23.32
N LEU A 50 8.22 -25.03 -22.82
CA LEU A 50 8.73 -24.74 -21.47
C LEU A 50 9.15 -23.28 -21.31
N MET A 51 9.84 -22.72 -22.31
CA MET A 51 10.23 -21.31 -22.30
C MET A 51 9.02 -20.37 -22.32
N ARG A 52 7.96 -20.69 -23.08
CA ARG A 52 6.70 -19.92 -23.04
C ARG A 52 6.03 -19.99 -21.66
N LYS A 53 5.90 -21.18 -21.08
CA LYS A 53 5.35 -21.35 -19.72
C LYS A 53 6.14 -20.57 -18.68
N ARG A 54 7.47 -20.59 -18.75
CA ARG A 54 8.33 -19.80 -17.85
C ARG A 54 8.11 -18.29 -18.02
N LYS A 55 7.98 -17.82 -19.26
CA LYS A 55 7.72 -16.41 -19.55
C LYS A 55 6.34 -15.97 -19.05
N GLU A 56 5.32 -16.80 -19.20
CA GLU A 56 3.98 -16.56 -18.66
C GLU A 56 4.00 -16.53 -17.13
N ALA A 57 4.61 -17.52 -16.49
CA ALA A 57 4.76 -17.55 -15.03
C ALA A 57 5.49 -16.31 -14.49
N ALA A 58 6.57 -15.89 -15.16
CA ALA A 58 7.30 -14.68 -14.80
C ALA A 58 6.44 -13.41 -14.95
N ARG A 59 5.62 -13.32 -16.00
CA ARG A 59 4.68 -12.21 -16.19
C ARG A 59 3.62 -12.18 -15.08
N THR A 60 3.06 -13.32 -14.73
CA THR A 60 2.07 -13.42 -13.65
C THR A 60 2.69 -13.02 -12.31
N GLN A 61 3.92 -13.45 -12.02
CA GLN A 61 4.64 -13.02 -10.81
C GLN A 61 4.89 -11.50 -10.80
N GLN A 62 5.29 -10.91 -11.92
CA GLN A 62 5.47 -9.45 -12.02
C GLN A 62 4.15 -8.70 -11.80
N GLN A 63 3.04 -9.18 -12.37
CA GLN A 63 1.72 -8.58 -12.17
C GLN A 63 1.27 -8.68 -10.70
N GLN A 64 1.51 -9.81 -10.04
CA GLN A 64 1.20 -9.96 -8.61
C GLN A 64 2.04 -9.03 -7.73
N GLN A 65 3.32 -8.83 -8.05
CA GLN A 65 4.17 -7.88 -7.33
C GLN A 65 3.69 -6.44 -7.51
N GLN A 66 3.27 -6.05 -8.72
CA GLN A 66 2.71 -4.72 -8.97
C GLN A 66 1.41 -4.49 -8.19
N GLN A 67 0.51 -5.47 -8.16
CA GLN A 67 -0.73 -5.37 -7.38
C GLN A 67 -0.49 -5.24 -5.86
N GLN A 68 0.52 -5.95 -5.31
CA GLN A 68 0.88 -5.77 -3.90
C GLN A 68 1.45 -4.40 -3.60
N GLN A 69 2.22 -3.82 -4.53
CA GLN A 69 2.79 -2.49 -4.36
C GLN A 69 1.72 -1.39 -4.42
N GLU A 70 0.72 -1.53 -5.30
CA GLU A 70 -0.44 -0.63 -5.35
C GLU A 70 -1.30 -0.71 -4.08
N GLN A 71 -1.48 -1.91 -3.50
CA GLN A 71 -2.18 -2.05 -2.22
C GLN A 71 -1.44 -1.37 -1.06
N GLN A 72 -0.11 -1.48 -1.00
CA GLN A 72 0.66 -0.79 0.03
C GLN A 72 0.55 0.73 -0.09
N GLN A 73 0.61 1.28 -1.31
CA GLN A 73 0.43 2.72 -1.51
C GLN A 73 -0.98 3.21 -1.10
N GLN A 74 -2.04 2.46 -1.39
CA GLN A 74 -3.38 2.83 -0.92
C GLN A 74 -3.48 2.81 0.61
N GLN A 75 -2.83 1.85 1.26
CA GLN A 75 -2.87 1.73 2.72
C GLN A 75 -2.10 2.87 3.41
N GLU A 76 -0.95 3.28 2.87
CA GLU A 76 -0.21 4.46 3.35
C GLU A 76 -1.02 5.76 3.15
N GLN A 77 -1.73 5.88 2.04
CA GLN A 77 -2.54 7.07 1.76
C GLN A 77 -3.77 7.15 2.69
N GLN A 78 -4.39 6.02 3.04
CA GLN A 78 -5.45 5.99 4.07
C GLN A 78 -4.91 6.36 5.46
N GLN A 79 -3.75 5.84 5.87
CA GLN A 79 -3.16 6.22 7.17
C GLN A 79 -2.85 7.71 7.27
N GLN A 80 -2.34 8.34 6.20
CA GLN A 80 -2.13 9.79 6.20
C GLN A 80 -3.45 10.57 6.34
N GLN A 81 -4.52 10.09 5.72
CA GLN A 81 -5.81 10.77 5.78
C GLN A 81 -6.47 10.64 7.17
N GLU A 82 -6.36 9.47 7.83
CA GLU A 82 -6.81 9.29 9.22
C GLU A 82 -6.00 10.15 10.19
N GLN A 83 -4.68 10.22 10.01
CA GLN A 83 -3.83 11.04 10.87
C GLN A 83 -4.14 12.54 10.73
N GLN A 84 -4.48 13.00 9.51
CA GLN A 84 -4.88 14.37 9.27
C GLN A 84 -6.27 14.70 9.85
N GLN A 85 -7.24 13.77 9.77
CA GLN A 85 -8.53 13.93 10.45
C GLN A 85 -8.38 13.97 11.97
N GLN A 86 -7.56 13.08 12.54
CA GLN A 86 -7.31 13.07 13.98
C GLN A 86 -6.64 14.36 14.43
N GLN A 87 -5.71 14.91 13.63
CA GLN A 87 -5.10 16.20 13.92
C GLN A 87 -6.11 17.35 13.84
N GLN A 88 -7.03 17.35 12.87
CA GLN A 88 -8.11 18.36 12.81
C GLN A 88 -9.08 18.25 14.01
N GLN A 89 -9.39 17.03 14.48
CA GLN A 89 -10.19 16.84 15.68
C GLN A 89 -9.47 17.35 16.94
N LEU A 90 -8.15 17.16 17.04
CA LEU A 90 -7.37 17.70 18.15
C LEU A 90 -7.32 19.23 18.13
N VAL A 91 -7.14 19.85 16.97
CA VAL A 91 -7.11 21.31 16.83
C VAL A 91 -8.48 21.93 17.13
N SER A 92 -9.57 21.34 16.62
CA SER A 92 -10.93 21.84 16.87
C SER A 92 -11.34 21.70 18.34
N SER A 93 -11.02 20.58 18.99
CA SER A 93 -11.30 20.39 20.42
C SER A 93 -10.47 21.33 21.32
N ALA A 94 -9.21 21.62 20.97
CA ALA A 94 -8.40 22.60 21.69
C ALA A 94 -8.98 24.02 21.57
N ALA A 95 -9.45 24.41 20.38
CA ALA A 95 -10.11 25.70 20.18
C ALA A 95 -11.42 25.82 20.99
N ALA A 96 -12.24 24.75 21.02
CA ALA A 96 -13.46 24.71 21.81
C ALA A 96 -13.19 24.87 23.31
N ARG A 97 -12.19 24.15 23.85
CA ARG A 97 -11.78 24.29 25.26
C ARG A 97 -11.30 25.69 25.61
N LYS A 98 -10.58 26.36 24.70
CA LYS A 98 -10.12 27.73 24.91
C LYS A 98 -11.28 28.73 24.94
N ALA A 99 -12.28 28.54 24.08
CA ALA A 99 -13.50 29.37 24.08
C ALA A 99 -14.32 29.15 25.36
N GLU A 100 -14.44 27.91 25.82
CA GLU A 100 -15.16 27.57 27.06
C GLU A 100 -14.47 28.17 28.29
N ALA A 101 -13.13 28.08 28.38
CA ALA A 101 -12.36 28.71 29.45
C ALA A 101 -12.52 30.23 29.49
N ALA A 102 -12.57 30.89 28.32
CA ALA A 102 -12.81 32.33 28.22
C ALA A 102 -14.21 32.72 28.71
N ASN A 103 -15.23 31.90 28.41
CA ASN A 103 -16.60 32.10 28.87
C ASN A 103 -16.75 31.89 30.39
N LEU A 104 -16.10 30.85 30.94
CA LEU A 104 -16.09 30.62 32.38
C LEU A 104 -15.45 31.81 33.14
N HIS A 105 -14.40 32.40 32.57
CA HIS A 105 -13.71 33.54 33.16
C HIS A 105 -14.52 34.85 33.11
N SER A 106 -15.32 35.08 32.06
CA SER A 106 -16.22 36.25 31.99
C SER A 106 -17.37 36.13 33.00
N LEU A 107 -17.96 34.94 33.15
CA LEU A 107 -18.99 34.66 34.15
C LEU A 107 -18.46 34.86 35.58
N SER A 108 -17.26 34.36 35.88
CA SER A 108 -16.64 34.53 37.20
C SER A 108 -16.41 36.01 37.54
N ARG A 109 -15.93 36.82 36.58
CA ARG A 109 -15.76 38.27 36.77
C ARG A 109 -17.09 38.98 37.04
N ARG A 110 -18.17 38.59 36.36
CA ARG A 110 -19.50 39.16 36.56
C ARG A 110 -20.06 38.82 37.95
N ALA A 111 -19.96 37.56 38.36
CA ALA A 111 -20.38 37.12 39.68
C ALA A 111 -19.59 37.82 40.81
N ALA A 112 -18.28 38.03 40.62
CA ALA A 112 -17.46 38.78 41.56
C ALA A 112 -17.88 40.26 41.66
N ALA A 113 -18.19 40.90 40.53
CA ALA A 113 -18.68 42.28 40.50
C ALA A 113 -20.06 42.41 41.19
N GLU A 114 -20.99 41.49 40.94
CA GLU A 114 -22.31 41.46 41.60
C GLU A 114 -22.17 41.30 43.11
N ARG A 115 -21.30 40.40 43.58
CA ARG A 115 -21.01 40.23 45.01
C ARG A 115 -20.49 41.52 45.64
N GLN A 116 -19.59 42.23 44.96
CA GLN A 116 -19.04 43.49 45.47
C GLN A 116 -20.12 44.59 45.55
N GLN A 117 -21.00 44.68 44.55
CA GLN A 117 -22.14 45.60 44.56
C GLN A 117 -23.09 45.33 45.73
N LEU A 118 -23.47 44.06 45.96
CA LEU A 118 -24.32 43.68 47.09
C LEU A 118 -23.66 44.01 48.43
N GLN A 119 -22.34 43.82 48.54
CA GLN A 119 -21.61 44.18 49.76
C GLN A 119 -21.60 45.70 50.02
N GLN A 120 -21.55 46.52 48.97
CA GLN A 120 -21.70 47.97 49.10
C GLN A 120 -23.12 48.37 49.52
N GLN A 121 -24.15 47.74 48.96
CA GLN A 121 -25.53 47.98 49.37
C GLN A 121 -25.76 47.62 50.85
N LEU A 122 -25.20 46.50 51.31
CA LEU A 122 -25.27 46.11 52.72
C LEU A 122 -24.58 47.13 53.63
N GLN A 123 -23.42 47.67 53.23
CA GLN A 123 -22.76 48.74 53.99
C GLN A 123 -23.60 50.02 54.06
N GLN A 124 -24.27 50.40 52.96
CA GLN A 124 -25.18 51.55 52.95
C GLN A 124 -26.38 51.33 53.88
N LEU A 125 -26.99 50.14 53.83
CA LEU A 125 -28.10 49.77 54.72
C LEU A 125 -27.67 49.78 56.19
N LEU A 126 -26.48 49.29 56.50
CA LEU A 126 -25.94 49.28 57.87
C LEU A 126 -25.78 50.71 58.43
N LEU A 127 -25.42 51.68 57.59
CA LEU A 127 -25.31 53.10 57.96
C LEU A 127 -26.66 53.78 58.20
N LEU A 128 -27.74 53.27 57.60
CA LEU A 128 -29.10 53.79 57.73
C LEU A 128 -29.88 53.20 58.91
N LEU A 129 -29.34 52.17 59.57
CA LEU A 129 -29.91 51.64 60.80
C LEU A 129 -29.65 52.61 61.95
N PRO A 130 -30.69 53.19 62.58
CA PRO A 130 -30.53 54.10 63.71
C PRO A 130 -29.83 53.36 64.86
N ASN A 131 -28.77 53.97 65.40
CA ASN A 131 -27.95 53.50 66.52
C ASN A 131 -28.78 52.72 67.57
N GLY A 132 -28.61 51.40 67.61
CA GLY A 132 -29.33 50.58 68.59
C GLY A 132 -28.85 49.15 68.78
N LEU A 133 -27.87 48.65 68.03
CA LEU A 133 -27.33 47.30 68.23
C LEU A 133 -25.81 47.36 68.28
N ASP A 134 -25.32 47.73 69.45
CA ASP A 134 -23.95 47.53 69.90
C ASP A 134 -23.80 46.09 70.38
N PRO A 135 -23.10 45.19 69.65
CA PRO A 135 -22.88 43.82 70.08
C PRO A 135 -21.84 43.70 71.21
N ARG A 136 -21.35 44.82 71.78
CA ARG A 136 -20.41 44.83 72.92
C ARG A 136 -21.06 45.15 74.26
N VAL A 137 -22.39 45.29 74.34
CA VAL A 137 -23.06 45.39 75.64
C VAL A 137 -23.27 44.01 76.26
N ARG A 138 -22.25 43.61 77.02
CA ARG A 138 -22.26 42.99 78.36
C ARG A 138 -22.97 41.63 78.62
N LEU A 139 -22.13 40.76 79.19
CA LEU A 139 -22.35 39.67 80.17
C LEU A 139 -22.78 38.31 79.61
#